data_AF-A0AAD9NTM4-F1
#
_entry.id   AF-A0AAD9NTM4-F1
#
_cell.length_a   1.000
_cell.length_b   1.000
_cell.length_c   1.000
_cell.angle_alpha   90.00
_cell.angle_beta   90.00
_cell.angle_gamma   90.00
#
_symmetry.space_group_name_H-M   'P 1'
#
loop_
_entity.id
_entity.type
_entity.pdbx_description
1 polymer ?
#
loop_
_entity_poly.entity_id
_entity_poly.type
_entity_poly.pdbx_seq_one_letter_code
_entity_poly.pdbx_strand_id
1 'polypeptide(L)'
;MSFAVSILTCYIRMSVQLDPDGNQSSQPRTWRTRSQTSTNKSPWPENYVTSGQPISRSRDIQQFLLSGVYNLVKLQISMLKELEEKRTALETRLTATESSCLEKEAVLQKQNIDHEAEKVRWREELKAAVDQAELAQSRLTEQFEETKKKLRTEKTETEKSLAQTKALLECRIQELAVCQESLAKTKLKDTEARVKEITLQLEQKEEHAKQVEHQLQELDSTRQERQQLEQKTRNLDELLSTATSDKLSLEAALKKLETERSDLESRLSRLETELKAATESGHSLQAQKASLEKTCEDLKNSLTGSTECNSVLDKKIQDLNAALDREKEERQKETEHLQKDKQLLEDEKTKLESDIAAHQKQIKQTRLEEEKSQLEEAKSQLEASHSQTTKAKSLLNEQKTQLEHENTRLDQQTSQLQQEKSQLEHDKTELHEAKCQLEETKTKLEEDVARLRKEKTAVEERYETEMRVLSENMNILRADVAAGQSLQAINDELVGQKLELEAKLSNNNDERKALLERCVASEEECRKLREKALEVRRKLDDTQGALQELGRENQTLQIKTSKTVGRKWADDSVVTNCHACAKLFSVTVRKV
;
A
#
# COMPACT_ATOMS: atom_id res chain seq x y z
N MET A 1 21.79 34.23 -38.60
CA MET A 1 21.67 35.29 -37.58
C MET A 1 22.92 36.16 -37.67
N SER A 2 22.78 37.48 -37.60
CA SER A 2 23.89 38.41 -37.87
C SER A 2 24.51 38.91 -36.57
N PHE A 3 25.68 38.37 -36.19
CA PHE A 3 26.48 38.89 -35.06
C PHE A 3 27.98 38.53 -35.24
N ALA A 4 28.69 39.33 -36.05
CA ALA A 4 30.15 39.21 -36.24
C ALA A 4 30.78 40.51 -36.82
N VAL A 5 30.32 41.69 -36.39
CA VAL A 5 30.93 42.98 -36.74
C VAL A 5 31.04 43.85 -35.48
N SER A 6 32.22 43.87 -34.87
CA SER A 6 32.67 44.85 -33.87
C SER A 6 34.15 44.64 -33.53
N ILE A 7 34.81 45.68 -33.01
CA ILE A 7 36.23 45.73 -32.62
C ILE A 7 37.21 45.81 -33.81
N LEU A 8 37.27 46.97 -34.47
CA LEU A 8 38.52 47.78 -34.57
C LEU A 8 38.29 49.20 -35.14
N THR A 9 37.51 50.06 -34.47
CA THR A 9 37.46 51.50 -34.82
C THR A 9 37.10 52.37 -33.63
N CYS A 10 37.68 53.59 -33.57
CA CYS A 10 37.50 54.66 -32.58
C CYS A 10 38.25 54.53 -31.24
N TYR A 11 39.35 55.27 -31.11
CA TYR A 11 39.56 56.12 -29.93
C TYR A 11 40.15 57.50 -30.28
N ILE A 12 39.24 58.43 -30.58
CA ILE A 12 39.23 59.88 -30.28
C ILE A 12 40.43 60.77 -30.67
N ARG A 13 40.10 61.92 -31.29
CA ARG A 13 40.97 63.06 -31.60
C ARG A 13 40.35 64.37 -31.06
N MET A 14 40.90 64.94 -29.99
CA MET A 14 40.80 66.35 -29.58
C MET A 14 42.11 66.70 -28.82
N SER A 15 42.84 67.81 -28.96
CA SER A 15 42.63 69.23 -29.37
C SER A 15 42.61 70.22 -28.18
N VAL A 16 43.31 71.36 -28.36
CA VAL A 16 43.39 72.57 -27.50
C VAL A 16 44.31 72.44 -26.24
N GLN A 17 44.96 73.48 -25.67
CA GLN A 17 45.83 74.59 -26.17
C GLN A 17 46.45 75.37 -24.97
N LEU A 18 47.51 76.17 -25.21
CA LEU A 18 48.07 77.28 -24.39
C LEU A 18 49.19 76.98 -23.35
N ASP A 19 50.06 78.00 -23.24
CA ASP A 19 51.35 78.18 -22.52
C ASP A 19 51.14 78.71 -21.05
N PRO A 20 52.16 79.14 -20.22
CA PRO A 20 53.58 79.41 -20.49
C PRO A 20 54.63 79.03 -19.39
N ASP A 21 55.89 79.43 -19.63
CA ASP A 21 57.07 79.56 -18.72
C ASP A 21 57.60 78.29 -17.99
N GLY A 22 58.91 78.11 -17.78
CA GLY A 22 60.08 78.85 -18.28
C GLY A 22 61.39 78.50 -17.51
N ASN A 23 62.57 78.69 -18.14
CA ASN A 23 63.94 78.50 -17.57
C ASN A 23 64.31 77.05 -17.16
N GLN A 24 65.53 76.50 -17.32
CA GLN A 24 66.87 76.89 -17.81
C GLN A 24 67.55 75.62 -18.39
N SER A 25 68.65 75.60 -19.17
CA SER A 25 69.41 76.55 -20.02
C SER A 25 70.40 75.68 -20.87
N SER A 26 71.43 76.12 -21.64
CA SER A 26 72.06 77.43 -21.86
C SER A 26 72.64 77.59 -23.28
N GLN A 27 72.15 78.63 -23.95
CA GLN A 27 72.86 79.58 -24.83
C GLN A 27 73.91 79.15 -25.89
N PRO A 28 73.56 79.43 -27.16
CA PRO A 28 74.41 80.10 -28.14
C PRO A 28 74.00 81.58 -28.37
N ARG A 29 74.93 82.46 -28.76
CA ARG A 29 74.69 83.85 -29.28
C ARG A 29 75.81 84.21 -30.28
N THR A 30 75.60 84.56 -31.57
CA THR A 30 74.76 85.54 -32.30
C THR A 30 75.40 86.92 -32.53
N TRP A 31 75.63 87.28 -33.80
CA TRP A 31 75.55 88.60 -34.48
C TRP A 31 75.92 89.88 -33.68
N ARG A 32 76.77 90.80 -34.18
CA ARG A 32 76.52 91.67 -35.37
C ARG A 32 77.73 92.57 -35.65
N THR A 33 77.80 93.16 -36.86
CA THR A 33 78.79 94.16 -37.30
C THR A 33 78.66 95.55 -36.67
N ARG A 34 79.79 96.16 -36.29
CA ARG A 34 80.13 97.56 -36.66
C ARG A 34 81.64 97.81 -36.60
N SER A 35 82.10 98.78 -37.38
CA SER A 35 83.47 99.28 -37.43
C SER A 35 83.71 100.44 -36.45
N GLN A 36 84.91 100.52 -35.88
CA GLN A 36 85.70 101.76 -35.82
C GLN A 36 87.17 101.54 -35.41
N THR A 37 88.04 102.22 -36.16
CA THR A 37 89.31 102.89 -35.77
C THR A 37 89.68 102.90 -34.27
N SER A 38 90.96 102.86 -33.85
CA SER A 38 92.00 103.78 -34.35
C SER A 38 93.46 103.48 -33.93
N THR A 39 94.40 104.05 -34.70
CA THR A 39 95.71 104.63 -34.31
C THR A 39 96.89 103.77 -33.79
N ASN A 40 98.08 104.22 -34.21
CA ASN A 40 99.44 103.92 -33.76
C ASN A 40 99.98 102.50 -34.02
N LYS A 41 101.17 102.32 -34.62
CA LYS A 41 102.25 103.30 -34.86
C LYS A 41 102.65 103.44 -36.34
N SER A 42 102.69 104.69 -36.80
CA SER A 42 103.64 105.17 -37.82
C SER A 42 105.07 105.24 -37.20
N PRO A 43 106.14 105.26 -38.00
CA PRO A 43 106.60 106.52 -38.62
C PRO A 43 106.23 106.56 -40.12
N TRP A 44 105.61 107.62 -40.66
CA TRP A 44 106.04 109.01 -40.77
C TRP A 44 107.29 109.18 -41.66
N PRO A 45 107.16 109.85 -42.83
CA PRO A 45 108.28 110.27 -43.67
C PRO A 45 108.83 111.62 -43.16
N GLU A 46 109.75 112.26 -43.91
CA GLU A 46 109.74 113.72 -44.21
C GLU A 46 110.96 114.16 -45.05
N ASN A 47 110.69 114.89 -46.15
CA ASN A 47 111.40 116.11 -46.65
C ASN A 47 112.95 116.05 -46.85
N TYR A 48 113.73 117.09 -47.20
CA TYR A 48 113.57 118.47 -47.77
C TYR A 48 114.53 118.53 -49.01
N VAL A 49 114.17 118.97 -50.23
CA VAL A 49 113.99 120.36 -50.75
C VAL A 49 115.29 121.11 -51.18
N THR A 50 115.32 121.47 -52.47
CA THR A 50 116.05 122.55 -53.20
C THR A 50 117.45 123.07 -52.78
N SER A 51 118.42 122.94 -53.70
CA SER A 51 119.43 123.94 -54.13
C SER A 51 120.39 123.29 -55.16
N GLY A 52 121.25 123.98 -55.93
CA GLY A 52 121.42 125.42 -56.10
C GLY A 52 122.82 125.84 -56.62
N GLN A 53 123.16 125.51 -57.87
CA GLN A 53 124.42 125.91 -58.57
C GLN A 53 125.73 125.28 -58.00
N PRO A 54 126.96 125.56 -58.53
CA PRO A 54 127.44 124.89 -59.75
C PRO A 54 128.90 124.34 -59.68
N ILE A 55 129.39 123.79 -60.81
CA ILE A 55 130.78 123.35 -61.15
C ILE A 55 131.30 122.14 -60.30
N SER A 56 131.89 121.05 -60.81
CA SER A 56 132.66 120.82 -62.05
C SER A 56 132.71 119.36 -62.56
N ARG A 57 132.88 119.17 -63.88
CA ARG A 57 133.65 118.08 -64.56
C ARG A 57 133.22 116.59 -64.42
N SER A 58 132.19 116.21 -65.17
CA SER A 58 132.26 115.16 -66.24
C SER A 58 132.81 113.73 -65.93
N ARG A 59 131.92 112.79 -65.55
CA ARG A 59 131.85 111.44 -66.20
C ARG A 59 130.60 110.57 -65.94
N ASP A 60 129.92 110.67 -64.79
CA ASP A 60 129.20 109.49 -64.22
C ASP A 60 127.68 109.34 -64.51
N ILE A 61 127.19 109.71 -65.70
CA ILE A 61 125.73 109.64 -66.00
C ILE A 61 125.23 108.20 -66.31
N GLN A 62 126.08 107.28 -66.75
CA GLN A 62 125.64 105.95 -67.22
C GLN A 62 125.23 104.97 -66.10
N GLN A 63 125.74 105.09 -64.87
CA GLN A 63 125.48 104.08 -63.82
C GLN A 63 124.06 104.15 -63.22
N PHE A 64 123.47 105.35 -63.13
CA PHE A 64 122.23 105.54 -62.37
C PHE A 64 121.00 104.91 -63.04
N LEU A 65 120.90 105.02 -64.36
CA LEU A 65 119.78 104.46 -65.15
C LEU A 65 119.74 102.93 -65.11
N LEU A 66 120.91 102.28 -65.13
CA LEU A 66 121.03 100.82 -65.05
C LEU A 66 120.51 100.28 -63.69
N SER A 67 120.82 100.98 -62.58
CA SER A 67 120.36 100.58 -61.24
C SER A 67 118.84 100.66 -61.09
N GLY A 68 118.20 101.72 -61.60
CA GLY A 68 116.74 101.88 -61.56
C GLY A 68 116.00 100.78 -62.31
N VAL A 69 116.42 100.49 -63.56
CA VAL A 69 115.83 99.42 -64.38
C VAL A 69 116.06 98.05 -63.75
N TYR A 70 117.28 97.77 -63.25
CA TYR A 70 117.60 96.50 -62.58
C TYR A 70 116.69 96.24 -61.37
N ASN A 71 116.47 97.25 -60.52
CA ASN A 71 115.60 97.10 -59.34
C ASN A 71 114.12 96.94 -59.72
N LEU A 72 113.63 97.62 -60.75
CA LEU A 72 112.25 97.43 -61.24
C LEU A 72 112.04 96.01 -61.80
N VAL A 73 112.97 95.54 -62.63
CA VAL A 73 112.96 94.17 -63.19
C VAL A 73 113.08 93.13 -62.07
N LYS A 74 113.93 93.36 -61.07
CA LYS A 74 114.04 92.49 -59.89
C LYS A 74 112.74 92.43 -59.07
N LEU A 75 112.03 93.56 -58.93
CA LEU A 75 110.72 93.60 -58.27
C LEU A 75 109.65 92.85 -59.09
N GLN A 76 109.63 93.02 -60.41
CA GLN A 76 108.75 92.28 -61.31
C GLN A 76 109.03 90.77 -61.28
N ILE A 77 110.31 90.35 -61.28
CA ILE A 77 110.69 88.93 -61.13
C ILE A 77 110.26 88.40 -59.76
N SER A 78 110.41 89.17 -58.68
CA SER A 78 109.94 88.77 -57.34
C SER A 78 108.43 88.60 -57.29
N MET A 79 107.68 89.53 -57.89
CA MET A 79 106.22 89.48 -57.96
C MET A 79 105.73 88.35 -58.88
N LEU A 80 106.42 88.08 -59.99
CA LEU A 80 106.14 86.92 -60.85
C LEU A 80 106.38 85.61 -60.11
N LYS A 81 107.49 85.48 -59.37
CA LYS A 81 107.73 84.32 -58.50
C LYS A 81 106.65 84.16 -57.44
N GLU A 82 106.27 85.23 -56.74
CA GLU A 82 105.21 85.17 -55.72
C GLU A 82 103.84 84.80 -56.33
N LEU A 83 103.56 85.22 -57.58
CA LEU A 83 102.38 84.81 -58.33
C LEU A 83 102.46 83.35 -58.84
N GLU A 84 103.66 82.85 -59.17
CA GLU A 84 103.91 81.49 -59.62
C GLU A 84 103.91 80.48 -58.45
N GLU A 85 104.40 80.89 -57.29
CA GLU A 85 104.24 80.20 -56.00
C GLU A 85 102.77 80.17 -55.57
N LYS A 86 102.03 81.29 -55.69
CA LYS A 86 100.58 81.30 -55.45
C LYS A 86 99.81 80.45 -56.46
N ARG A 87 100.23 80.44 -57.73
CA ARG A 87 99.64 79.60 -58.77
C ARG A 87 99.84 78.12 -58.46
N THR A 88 101.06 77.69 -58.19
CA THR A 88 101.36 76.29 -57.85
C THR A 88 100.74 75.88 -56.52
N ALA A 89 100.63 76.77 -55.53
CA ALA A 89 99.86 76.56 -54.30
C ALA A 89 98.34 76.46 -54.53
N LEU A 90 97.80 77.10 -55.58
CA LEU A 90 96.40 76.94 -55.98
C LEU A 90 96.18 75.67 -56.81
N GLU A 91 97.09 75.31 -57.71
CA GLU A 91 97.03 74.08 -58.52
C GLU A 91 97.17 72.82 -57.65
N THR A 92 98.06 72.83 -56.65
CA THR A 92 98.19 71.74 -55.65
C THR A 92 96.98 71.66 -54.71
N ARG A 93 96.37 72.80 -54.33
CA ARG A 93 95.11 72.81 -53.58
C ARG A 93 93.93 72.31 -54.42
N LEU A 94 93.88 72.67 -55.70
CA LEU A 94 92.84 72.24 -56.64
C LEU A 94 92.87 70.73 -56.82
N THR A 95 94.04 70.18 -57.18
CA THR A 95 94.24 68.73 -57.34
C THR A 95 94.00 67.95 -56.04
N ALA A 96 94.32 68.51 -54.87
CA ALA A 96 93.95 67.93 -53.58
C ALA A 96 92.42 67.95 -53.33
N THR A 97 91.71 69.03 -53.71
CA THR A 97 90.24 69.06 -53.63
C THR A 97 89.57 68.13 -54.63
N GLU A 98 90.07 68.03 -55.87
CA GLU A 98 89.60 67.10 -56.89
C GLU A 98 89.77 65.64 -56.42
N SER A 99 90.95 65.30 -55.87
CA SER A 99 91.21 63.99 -55.26
C SER A 99 90.24 63.68 -54.11
N SER A 100 89.99 64.65 -53.21
CA SER A 100 89.03 64.47 -52.11
C SER A 100 87.56 64.43 -52.57
N CYS A 101 87.24 65.04 -53.71
CA CYS A 101 85.92 64.91 -54.34
C CYS A 101 85.73 63.53 -54.96
N LEU A 102 86.72 63.02 -55.71
CA LEU A 102 86.71 61.67 -56.29
C LEU A 102 86.66 60.58 -55.21
N GLU A 103 87.40 60.75 -54.11
CA GLU A 103 87.34 59.84 -52.96
C GLU A 103 85.95 59.80 -52.32
N LYS A 104 85.33 60.97 -52.11
CA LYS A 104 83.94 61.05 -51.60
C LYS A 104 82.92 60.49 -52.59
N GLU A 105 83.11 60.70 -53.88
CA GLU A 105 82.26 60.13 -54.91
C GLU A 105 82.36 58.60 -54.91
N ALA A 106 83.57 58.03 -54.83
CA ALA A 106 83.78 56.59 -54.73
C ALA A 106 83.14 56.00 -53.45
N VAL A 107 83.22 56.70 -52.31
CA VAL A 107 82.53 56.30 -51.07
C VAL A 107 81.01 56.32 -51.23
N LEU A 108 80.44 57.37 -51.84
CA LEU A 108 79.00 57.47 -52.10
C LEU A 108 78.50 56.43 -53.11
N GLN A 109 79.27 56.17 -54.19
CA GLN A 109 78.98 55.11 -55.14
C GLN A 109 78.98 53.75 -54.45
N LYS A 110 79.97 53.47 -53.59
CA LYS A 110 80.00 52.23 -52.80
C LYS A 110 78.81 52.12 -51.87
N GLN A 111 78.50 53.16 -51.09
CA GLN A 111 77.32 53.16 -50.18
C GLN A 111 76.00 52.92 -50.92
N ASN A 112 75.86 53.45 -52.15
CA ASN A 112 74.69 53.21 -52.98
C ASN A 112 74.61 51.76 -53.50
N ILE A 113 75.74 51.15 -53.84
CA ILE A 113 75.84 49.72 -54.21
C ILE A 113 75.51 48.84 -53.00
N ASP A 114 76.11 49.11 -51.85
CA ASP A 114 75.90 48.38 -50.59
C ASP A 114 74.39 48.44 -50.20
N HIS A 115 73.76 49.62 -50.26
CA HIS A 115 72.32 49.77 -49.97
C HIS A 115 71.38 49.13 -51.00
N GLU A 116 71.69 49.11 -52.31
CA GLU A 116 70.83 48.38 -53.26
C GLU A 116 71.02 46.86 -53.12
N ALA A 117 72.22 46.39 -52.75
CA ALA A 117 72.45 44.99 -52.38
C ALA A 117 71.66 44.61 -51.11
N GLU A 118 71.62 45.47 -50.09
CA GLU A 118 70.74 45.28 -48.92
C GLU A 118 69.25 45.23 -49.34
N LYS A 119 68.80 46.14 -50.21
CA LYS A 119 67.41 46.14 -50.73
C LYS A 119 67.08 44.86 -51.49
N VAL A 120 68.00 44.31 -52.29
CA VAL A 120 67.83 43.01 -52.95
C VAL A 120 67.72 41.89 -51.91
N ARG A 121 68.65 41.85 -50.93
CA ARG A 121 68.64 40.84 -49.85
C ARG A 121 67.32 40.86 -49.07
N TRP A 122 66.81 42.04 -48.70
CA TRP A 122 65.52 42.19 -48.02
C TRP A 122 64.32 41.79 -48.91
N ARG A 123 64.36 42.02 -50.23
CA ARG A 123 63.31 41.52 -51.16
C ARG A 123 63.33 39.99 -51.25
N GLU A 124 64.51 39.38 -51.26
CA GLU A 124 64.68 37.92 -51.32
C GLU A 124 64.28 37.26 -49.99
N GLU A 125 64.68 37.81 -48.85
CA GLU A 125 64.22 37.38 -47.51
C GLU A 125 62.70 37.49 -47.36
N LEU A 126 62.11 38.63 -47.76
CA LEU A 126 60.66 38.83 -47.73
C LEU A 126 59.93 37.86 -48.66
N LYS A 127 60.45 37.62 -49.86
CA LYS A 127 59.86 36.64 -50.77
C LYS A 127 59.94 35.23 -50.19
N ALA A 128 61.09 34.82 -49.65
CA ALA A 128 61.24 33.51 -49.01
C ALA A 128 60.28 33.33 -47.82
N ALA A 129 59.99 34.39 -47.06
CA ALA A 129 58.98 34.38 -45.99
C ALA A 129 57.55 34.25 -46.52
N VAL A 130 57.21 34.89 -47.65
CA VAL A 130 55.91 34.73 -48.33
C VAL A 130 55.76 33.32 -48.91
N ASP A 131 56.75 32.84 -49.67
CA ASP A 131 56.76 31.49 -50.25
C ASP A 131 56.61 30.40 -49.15
N GLN A 132 57.20 30.62 -47.96
CA GLN A 132 57.01 29.76 -46.79
C GLN A 132 55.62 29.86 -46.15
N ALA A 133 55.04 31.06 -46.08
CA ALA A 133 53.70 31.28 -45.54
C ALA A 133 52.62 30.65 -46.43
N GLU A 134 52.73 30.79 -47.76
CA GLU A 134 51.83 30.14 -48.72
C GLU A 134 51.92 28.61 -48.66
N LEU A 135 53.13 28.05 -48.50
CA LEU A 135 53.33 26.62 -48.28
C LEU A 135 52.73 26.13 -46.95
N ALA A 136 52.86 26.92 -45.88
CA ALA A 136 52.25 26.61 -44.58
C ALA A 136 50.71 26.67 -44.64
N GLN A 137 50.14 27.69 -45.29
CA GLN A 137 48.71 27.80 -45.53
C GLN A 137 48.19 26.62 -46.36
N SER A 138 48.90 26.24 -47.42
CA SER A 138 48.55 25.09 -48.27
C SER A 138 48.47 23.80 -47.45
N ARG A 139 49.50 23.51 -46.63
CA ARG A 139 49.51 22.34 -45.72
C ARG A 139 48.36 22.35 -44.72
N LEU A 140 48.02 23.51 -44.16
CA LEU A 140 46.87 23.64 -43.24
C LEU A 140 45.54 23.37 -43.95
N THR A 141 45.37 23.83 -45.21
CA THR A 141 44.15 23.52 -45.98
C THR A 141 44.05 22.04 -46.36
N GLU A 142 45.17 21.38 -46.65
CA GLU A 142 45.21 19.94 -46.92
C GLU A 142 44.84 19.13 -45.67
N GLN A 143 45.44 19.45 -44.52
CA GLN A 143 45.09 18.84 -43.22
C GLN A 143 43.62 19.08 -42.85
N PHE A 144 43.06 20.26 -43.16
CA PHE A 144 41.65 20.55 -42.92
C PHE A 144 40.71 19.72 -43.80
N GLU A 145 40.99 19.57 -45.11
CA GLU A 145 40.19 18.67 -45.96
C GLU A 145 40.41 17.18 -45.64
N GLU A 146 41.58 16.78 -45.12
CA GLU A 146 41.82 15.40 -44.68
C GLU A 146 41.04 15.06 -43.39
N THR A 147 41.10 15.92 -42.37
CA THR A 147 40.31 15.75 -41.14
C THR A 147 38.81 15.80 -41.41
N LYS A 148 38.36 16.69 -42.31
CA LYS A 148 36.98 16.75 -42.81
C LYS A 148 36.55 15.52 -43.62
N LYS A 149 37.48 14.81 -44.28
CA LYS A 149 37.21 13.48 -44.88
C LYS A 149 37.07 12.40 -43.80
N LYS A 150 37.98 12.36 -42.82
CA LYS A 150 37.95 11.41 -41.68
C LYS A 150 36.64 11.52 -40.89
N LEU A 151 36.24 12.74 -40.51
CA LEU A 151 34.98 13.00 -39.81
C LEU A 151 33.74 12.64 -40.65
N ARG A 152 33.81 12.74 -41.99
CA ARG A 152 32.75 12.23 -42.87
C ARG A 152 32.68 10.70 -42.86
N THR A 153 33.81 9.99 -42.92
CA THR A 153 33.81 8.52 -42.86
C THR A 153 33.30 8.01 -41.51
N GLU A 154 33.81 8.55 -40.40
CA GLU A 154 33.36 8.26 -39.03
C GLU A 154 31.85 8.53 -38.85
N LYS A 155 31.35 9.64 -39.40
CA LYS A 155 29.91 9.92 -39.44
C LYS A 155 29.14 8.82 -40.18
N THR A 156 29.56 8.44 -41.39
CA THR A 156 28.85 7.38 -42.14
C THR A 156 28.96 6.00 -41.50
N GLU A 157 29.96 5.76 -40.66
CA GLU A 157 30.14 4.51 -39.91
C GLU A 157 29.25 4.46 -38.66
N THR A 158 29.17 5.57 -37.92
CA THR A 158 28.22 5.73 -36.80
C THR A 158 26.76 5.75 -37.26
N GLU A 159 26.45 6.31 -38.44
CA GLU A 159 25.12 6.20 -39.05
C GLU A 159 24.76 4.75 -39.44
N LYS A 160 25.74 3.94 -39.88
CA LYS A 160 25.54 2.51 -40.17
C LYS A 160 25.34 1.68 -38.90
N SER A 161 26.15 1.88 -37.86
CA SER A 161 25.99 1.14 -36.60
C SER A 161 24.69 1.52 -35.87
N LEU A 162 24.24 2.78 -35.98
CA LEU A 162 22.93 3.23 -35.52
C LEU A 162 21.78 2.57 -36.33
N ALA A 163 21.93 2.38 -37.64
CA ALA A 163 20.95 1.66 -38.46
C ALA A 163 20.88 0.16 -38.11
N GLN A 164 22.04 -0.49 -37.92
CA GLN A 164 22.13 -1.89 -37.52
C GLN A 164 21.52 -2.15 -36.13
N THR A 165 21.82 -1.30 -35.15
CA THR A 165 21.26 -1.43 -33.80
C THR A 165 19.76 -1.18 -33.78
N LYS A 166 19.23 -0.23 -34.56
CA LYS A 166 17.78 -0.05 -34.74
C LYS A 166 17.10 -1.29 -35.33
N ALA A 167 17.61 -1.84 -36.43
CA ALA A 167 17.06 -3.03 -37.05
C ALA A 167 17.06 -4.26 -36.11
N LEU A 168 18.11 -4.40 -35.27
CA LEU A 168 18.19 -5.46 -34.26
C LEU A 168 17.18 -5.25 -33.11
N LEU A 169 16.95 -4.01 -32.68
CA LEU A 169 15.92 -3.67 -31.69
C LEU A 169 14.51 -3.90 -32.24
N GLU A 170 14.23 -3.51 -33.49
CA GLU A 170 12.95 -3.75 -34.17
C GLU A 170 12.66 -5.25 -34.29
N CYS A 171 13.65 -6.06 -34.68
CA CYS A 171 13.56 -7.52 -34.69
C CYS A 171 13.25 -8.06 -33.28
N ARG A 172 13.97 -7.60 -32.25
CA ARG A 172 13.76 -8.06 -30.87
C ARG A 172 12.40 -7.66 -30.30
N ILE A 173 11.83 -6.53 -30.71
CA ILE A 173 10.45 -6.12 -30.37
C ILE A 173 9.44 -7.08 -31.00
N GLN A 174 9.64 -7.48 -32.26
CA GLN A 174 8.78 -8.47 -32.93
C GLN A 174 8.86 -9.86 -32.27
N GLU A 175 10.06 -10.34 -31.93
CA GLU A 175 10.24 -11.58 -31.16
C GLU A 175 9.48 -11.54 -29.82
N LEU A 176 9.64 -10.45 -29.06
CA LEU A 176 8.99 -10.27 -27.76
C LEU A 176 7.45 -10.22 -27.88
N ALA A 177 6.91 -9.61 -28.93
CA ALA A 177 5.47 -9.60 -29.20
C ALA A 177 4.93 -11.02 -29.46
N VAL A 178 5.63 -11.83 -30.28
CA VAL A 178 5.26 -13.23 -30.55
C VAL A 178 5.38 -14.10 -29.29
N CYS A 179 6.41 -13.89 -28.46
CA CYS A 179 6.54 -14.56 -27.17
C CYS A 179 5.42 -14.17 -26.19
N GLN A 180 5.01 -12.90 -26.16
CA GLN A 180 3.89 -12.45 -25.32
C GLN A 180 2.54 -13.03 -25.79
N GLU A 181 2.29 -13.06 -27.11
CA GLU A 181 1.06 -13.61 -27.67
C GLU A 181 0.95 -15.12 -27.44
N SER A 182 2.05 -15.86 -27.60
CA SER A 182 2.08 -17.31 -27.30
C SER A 182 1.89 -17.60 -25.81
N LEU A 183 2.50 -16.80 -24.91
CA LEU A 183 2.30 -16.90 -23.46
C LEU A 183 0.87 -16.54 -23.03
N ALA A 184 0.22 -15.60 -23.72
CA ALA A 184 -1.20 -15.31 -23.50
C ALA A 184 -2.08 -16.48 -23.95
N LYS A 185 -1.78 -17.09 -25.11
CA LYS A 185 -2.51 -18.26 -25.63
C LYS A 185 -2.35 -19.53 -24.78
N THR A 186 -1.20 -19.76 -24.14
CA THR A 186 -1.07 -20.87 -23.18
C THR A 186 -1.85 -20.59 -21.90
N LYS A 187 -1.64 -19.42 -21.27
CA LYS A 187 -2.39 -19.02 -20.06
C LYS A 187 -3.90 -19.08 -20.26
N LEU A 188 -4.41 -18.66 -21.42
CA LEU A 188 -5.83 -18.77 -21.76
C LEU A 188 -6.30 -20.24 -21.72
N LYS A 189 -5.61 -21.14 -22.42
CA LYS A 189 -5.91 -22.58 -22.42
C LYS A 189 -5.84 -23.20 -21.02
N ASP A 190 -4.85 -22.81 -20.22
CA ASP A 190 -4.69 -23.29 -18.85
C ASP A 190 -5.88 -22.81 -17.97
N THR A 191 -6.34 -21.57 -18.14
CA THR A 191 -7.55 -21.07 -17.47
C THR A 191 -8.83 -21.74 -17.98
N GLU A 192 -8.98 -21.98 -19.28
CA GLU A 192 -10.12 -22.72 -19.85
C GLU A 192 -10.19 -24.17 -19.34
N ALA A 193 -9.03 -24.83 -19.20
CA ALA A 193 -8.94 -26.18 -18.66
C ALA A 193 -9.37 -26.21 -17.18
N ARG A 194 -8.86 -25.28 -16.37
CA ARG A 194 -9.24 -25.16 -14.95
C ARG A 194 -10.70 -24.77 -14.75
N VAL A 195 -11.26 -23.92 -15.62
CA VAL A 195 -12.71 -23.61 -15.61
C VAL A 195 -13.51 -24.87 -15.90
N LYS A 196 -13.18 -25.64 -16.95
CA LYS A 196 -13.86 -26.91 -17.28
C LYS A 196 -13.80 -27.92 -16.13
N GLU A 197 -12.65 -28.05 -15.47
CA GLU A 197 -12.49 -28.94 -14.32
C GLU A 197 -13.32 -28.48 -13.11
N ILE A 198 -13.35 -27.18 -12.81
CA ILE A 198 -14.20 -26.61 -11.74
C ILE A 198 -15.69 -26.77 -12.07
N THR A 199 -16.11 -26.63 -13.33
CA THR A 199 -17.49 -26.89 -13.76
C THR A 199 -17.88 -28.35 -13.52
N LEU A 200 -17.04 -29.30 -13.92
CA LEU A 200 -17.28 -30.73 -13.68
C LEU A 200 -17.34 -31.07 -12.17
N GLN A 201 -16.49 -30.44 -11.36
CA GLN A 201 -16.55 -30.58 -9.90
C GLN A 201 -17.84 -29.98 -9.30
N LEU A 202 -18.36 -28.88 -9.86
CA LEU A 202 -19.65 -28.31 -9.45
C LEU A 202 -20.82 -29.25 -9.82
N GLU A 203 -20.84 -29.79 -11.04
CA GLU A 203 -21.86 -30.77 -11.48
C GLU A 203 -21.91 -31.98 -10.53
N GLN A 204 -20.75 -32.56 -10.19
CA GLN A 204 -20.65 -33.64 -9.21
C GLN A 204 -21.12 -33.25 -7.80
N LYS A 205 -20.88 -32.00 -7.37
CA LYS A 205 -21.37 -31.50 -6.07
C LYS A 205 -22.88 -31.26 -6.07
N GLU A 206 -23.47 -30.84 -7.19
CA GLU A 206 -24.92 -30.76 -7.33
C GLU A 206 -25.59 -32.14 -7.32
N GLU A 207 -25.01 -33.15 -7.98
CA GLU A 207 -25.53 -34.52 -7.92
C GLU A 207 -25.50 -35.08 -6.49
N HIS A 208 -24.40 -34.87 -5.76
CA HIS A 208 -24.33 -35.23 -4.34
C HIS A 208 -25.30 -34.42 -3.47
N ALA A 209 -25.55 -33.15 -3.75
CA ALA A 209 -26.56 -32.36 -3.04
C ALA A 209 -27.96 -32.95 -3.25
N LYS A 210 -28.33 -33.27 -4.50
CA LYS A 210 -29.61 -33.93 -4.86
C LYS A 210 -29.76 -35.30 -4.18
N GLN A 211 -28.67 -36.07 -4.04
CA GLN A 211 -28.66 -37.33 -3.27
C GLN A 211 -28.92 -37.11 -1.77
N VAL A 212 -28.31 -36.08 -1.17
CA VAL A 212 -28.52 -35.75 0.26
C VAL A 212 -29.94 -35.21 0.50
N GLU A 213 -30.50 -34.39 -0.40
CA GLU A 213 -31.90 -33.96 -0.33
C GLU A 213 -32.88 -35.16 -0.37
N HIS A 214 -32.60 -36.14 -1.23
CA HIS A 214 -33.41 -37.36 -1.28
C HIS A 214 -33.33 -38.18 0.02
N GLN A 215 -32.13 -38.35 0.59
CA GLN A 215 -31.94 -39.02 1.88
C GLN A 215 -32.62 -38.28 3.04
N LEU A 216 -32.67 -36.95 3.01
CA LEU A 216 -33.42 -36.15 3.99
C LEU A 216 -34.93 -36.36 3.87
N GLN A 217 -35.47 -36.51 2.66
CA GLN A 217 -36.89 -36.86 2.46
C GLN A 217 -37.24 -38.26 2.99
N GLU A 218 -36.35 -39.25 2.83
CA GLU A 218 -36.51 -40.58 3.43
C GLU A 218 -36.40 -40.57 4.96
N LEU A 219 -35.55 -39.70 5.52
CA LEU A 219 -35.46 -39.49 6.97
C LEU A 219 -36.71 -38.80 7.53
N ASP A 220 -37.31 -37.84 6.82
CA ASP A 220 -38.55 -37.20 7.27
C ASP A 220 -39.79 -38.11 7.10
N SER A 221 -39.85 -38.99 6.10
CA SER A 221 -40.94 -39.98 5.99
C SER A 221 -40.87 -41.03 7.11
N THR A 222 -39.69 -41.61 7.36
CA THR A 222 -39.48 -42.55 8.48
C THR A 222 -39.66 -41.88 9.85
N ARG A 223 -39.39 -40.58 9.97
CA ARG A 223 -39.71 -39.77 11.17
C ARG A 223 -41.22 -39.61 11.37
N GLN A 224 -41.99 -39.40 10.30
CA GLN A 224 -43.46 -39.35 10.38
C GLN A 224 -44.05 -40.71 10.77
N GLU A 225 -43.56 -41.82 10.19
CA GLU A 225 -43.94 -43.18 10.59
C GLU A 225 -43.64 -43.43 12.07
N ARG A 226 -42.45 -43.04 12.53
CA ARG A 226 -42.07 -43.12 13.94
C ARG A 226 -43.00 -42.30 14.84
N GLN A 227 -43.38 -41.08 14.47
CA GLN A 227 -44.35 -40.28 15.22
C GLN A 227 -45.73 -40.97 15.30
N GLN A 228 -46.20 -41.59 14.21
CA GLN A 228 -47.44 -42.37 14.23
C GLN A 228 -47.33 -43.61 15.13
N LEU A 229 -46.17 -44.25 15.21
CA LEU A 229 -45.92 -45.37 16.12
C LEU A 229 -45.87 -44.90 17.58
N GLU A 230 -45.16 -43.82 17.89
CA GLU A 230 -45.12 -43.24 19.24
C GLU A 230 -46.52 -42.79 19.72
N GLN A 231 -47.35 -42.25 18.81
CA GLN A 231 -48.76 -41.93 19.10
C GLN A 231 -49.56 -43.21 19.42
N LYS A 232 -49.39 -44.29 18.64
CA LYS A 232 -50.04 -45.59 18.90
C LYS A 232 -49.60 -46.21 20.23
N THR A 233 -48.32 -46.09 20.58
CA THR A 233 -47.80 -46.55 21.88
C THR A 233 -48.45 -45.79 23.04
N ARG A 234 -48.52 -44.45 22.99
CA ARG A 234 -49.20 -43.65 24.04
C ARG A 234 -50.67 -44.05 24.20
N ASN A 235 -51.40 -44.25 23.10
CA ASN A 235 -52.79 -44.69 23.15
C ASN A 235 -52.93 -46.09 23.78
N LEU A 236 -51.97 -46.99 23.56
CA LEU A 236 -51.93 -48.32 24.19
C LEU A 236 -51.56 -48.25 25.68
N ASP A 237 -50.61 -47.38 26.05
CA ASP A 237 -50.25 -47.13 27.45
C ASP A 237 -51.42 -46.53 28.25
N GLU A 238 -52.19 -45.62 27.64
CA GLU A 238 -53.40 -45.04 28.23
C GLU A 238 -54.50 -46.11 28.41
N LEU A 239 -54.74 -46.96 27.41
CA LEU A 239 -55.66 -48.10 27.50
C LEU A 239 -55.21 -49.15 28.54
N LEU A 240 -53.90 -49.35 28.72
CA LEU A 240 -53.35 -50.20 29.78
C LEU A 240 -53.51 -49.54 31.17
N SER A 241 -53.41 -48.21 31.26
CA SER A 241 -53.69 -47.46 32.48
C SER A 241 -55.17 -47.55 32.88
N THR A 242 -56.11 -47.45 31.94
CA THR A 242 -57.54 -47.64 32.26
C THR A 242 -57.84 -49.10 32.60
N ALA A 243 -57.31 -50.07 31.83
CA ALA A 243 -57.50 -51.49 32.12
C ALA A 243 -56.91 -51.90 33.49
N THR A 244 -55.84 -51.24 33.95
CA THR A 244 -55.29 -51.49 35.29
C THR A 244 -56.07 -50.79 36.40
N SER A 245 -56.63 -49.59 36.21
CA SER A 245 -57.58 -49.00 37.16
C SER A 245 -58.87 -49.83 37.29
N ASP A 246 -59.39 -50.29 36.15
CA ASP A 246 -60.60 -51.14 36.10
C ASP A 246 -60.35 -52.47 36.81
N LYS A 247 -59.21 -53.12 36.53
CA LYS A 247 -58.76 -54.32 37.25
C LYS A 247 -58.68 -54.10 38.76
N LEU A 248 -58.06 -53.01 39.22
CA LEU A 248 -57.97 -52.68 40.65
C LEU A 248 -59.35 -52.44 41.28
N SER A 249 -60.29 -51.83 40.55
CA SER A 249 -61.68 -51.66 41.01
C SER A 249 -62.41 -53.01 41.14
N LEU A 250 -62.18 -53.93 40.21
CA LEU A 250 -62.75 -55.28 40.21
C LEU A 250 -62.13 -56.16 41.31
N GLU A 251 -60.82 -56.07 41.55
CA GLU A 251 -60.15 -56.73 42.67
C GLU A 251 -60.64 -56.19 44.03
N ALA A 252 -60.95 -54.90 44.14
CA ALA A 252 -61.56 -54.31 45.32
C ALA A 252 -63.04 -54.73 45.51
N ALA A 253 -63.80 -54.89 44.43
CA ALA A 253 -65.17 -55.41 44.46
C ALA A 253 -65.20 -56.90 44.84
N LEU A 254 -64.30 -57.72 44.29
CA LEU A 254 -64.14 -59.13 44.64
C LEU A 254 -63.83 -59.29 46.13
N LYS A 255 -62.88 -58.51 46.68
CA LYS A 255 -62.57 -58.57 48.13
C LYS A 255 -63.77 -58.24 49.02
N LYS A 256 -64.64 -57.31 48.62
CA LYS A 256 -65.90 -57.03 49.34
C LYS A 256 -66.85 -58.22 49.28
N LEU A 257 -67.08 -58.78 48.09
CA LEU A 257 -67.90 -59.97 47.91
C LEU A 257 -67.34 -61.19 48.67
N GLU A 258 -66.02 -61.34 48.76
CA GLU A 258 -65.36 -62.38 49.58
C GLU A 258 -65.64 -62.18 51.08
N THR A 259 -65.54 -60.94 51.60
CA THR A 259 -65.91 -60.66 52.99
C THR A 259 -67.40 -60.90 53.26
N GLU A 260 -68.29 -60.44 52.37
CA GLU A 260 -69.74 -60.69 52.46
C GLU A 260 -70.06 -62.19 52.40
N ARG A 261 -69.34 -62.96 51.57
CA ARG A 261 -69.46 -64.42 51.51
C ARG A 261 -69.02 -65.07 52.82
N SER A 262 -67.92 -64.61 53.43
CA SER A 262 -67.45 -65.14 54.72
C SER A 262 -68.41 -64.81 55.88
N ASP A 263 -69.03 -63.63 55.88
CA ASP A 263 -70.08 -63.27 56.84
C ASP A 263 -71.33 -64.14 56.65
N LEU A 264 -71.73 -64.40 55.40
CA LEU A 264 -72.86 -65.30 55.08
C LEU A 264 -72.54 -66.76 55.44
N GLU A 265 -71.33 -67.26 55.19
CA GLU A 265 -70.86 -68.58 55.65
C GLU A 265 -70.90 -68.68 57.18
N SER A 266 -70.45 -67.65 57.90
CA SER A 266 -70.54 -67.61 59.36
C SER A 266 -72.00 -67.68 59.86
N ARG A 267 -72.90 -66.91 59.22
CA ARG A 267 -74.34 -66.90 59.53
C ARG A 267 -75.02 -68.22 59.21
N LEU A 268 -74.65 -68.90 58.11
CA LEU A 268 -75.12 -70.24 57.79
C LEU A 268 -74.65 -71.26 58.84
N SER A 269 -73.36 -71.25 59.21
CA SER A 269 -72.82 -72.15 60.25
C SER A 269 -73.51 -71.98 61.60
N ARG A 270 -73.92 -70.75 61.93
CA ARG A 270 -74.71 -70.44 63.13
C ARG A 270 -76.17 -70.88 63.01
N LEU A 271 -76.81 -70.67 61.86
CA LEU A 271 -78.17 -71.17 61.62
C LEU A 271 -78.21 -72.72 61.63
N GLU A 272 -77.14 -73.39 61.21
CA GLU A 272 -77.01 -74.84 61.34
C GLU A 272 -76.86 -75.32 62.78
N THR A 273 -76.17 -74.59 63.67
CA THR A 273 -76.10 -74.96 65.09
C THR A 273 -77.40 -74.63 65.83
N GLU A 274 -78.05 -73.51 65.51
CA GLU A 274 -79.41 -73.20 65.97
C GLU A 274 -80.43 -74.26 65.51
N LEU A 275 -80.32 -74.76 64.26
CA LEU A 275 -81.16 -75.84 63.74
C LEU A 275 -80.89 -77.20 64.41
N LYS A 276 -79.62 -77.54 64.68
CA LYS A 276 -79.24 -78.78 65.40
C LYS A 276 -79.83 -78.78 66.82
N ALA A 277 -79.68 -77.68 67.55
CA ALA A 277 -80.30 -77.50 68.86
C ALA A 277 -81.84 -77.59 68.81
N ALA A 278 -82.46 -77.04 67.75
CA ALA A 278 -83.90 -77.20 67.53
C ALA A 278 -84.31 -78.66 67.32
N THR A 279 -83.57 -79.43 66.50
CA THR A 279 -83.87 -80.87 66.30
C THR A 279 -83.68 -81.70 67.58
N GLU A 280 -82.66 -81.42 68.38
CA GLU A 280 -82.44 -82.06 69.69
C GLU A 280 -83.59 -81.76 70.67
N SER A 281 -84.09 -80.52 70.68
CA SER A 281 -85.28 -80.15 71.47
C SER A 281 -86.56 -80.84 70.99
N GLY A 282 -86.72 -81.04 69.68
CA GLY A 282 -87.84 -81.77 69.09
C GLY A 282 -87.86 -83.24 69.50
N HIS A 283 -86.70 -83.91 69.51
CA HIS A 283 -86.59 -85.28 70.01
C HIS A 283 -86.92 -85.40 71.51
N SER A 284 -86.59 -84.39 72.32
CA SER A 284 -86.96 -84.34 73.74
C SER A 284 -88.49 -84.26 73.93
N LEU A 285 -89.17 -83.39 73.18
CA LEU A 285 -90.64 -83.26 73.25
C LEU A 285 -91.38 -84.50 72.73
N GLN A 286 -90.84 -85.17 71.70
CA GLN A 286 -91.45 -86.39 71.18
C GLN A 286 -91.36 -87.57 72.18
N ALA A 287 -90.34 -87.61 73.04
CA ALA A 287 -90.27 -88.56 74.15
C ALA A 287 -91.32 -88.28 75.24
N GLN A 288 -91.68 -87.01 75.49
CA GLN A 288 -92.73 -86.64 76.44
C GLN A 288 -94.15 -86.96 75.95
N LYS A 289 -94.38 -87.01 74.63
CA LYS A 289 -95.68 -87.44 74.08
C LYS A 289 -95.99 -88.92 74.37
N ALA A 290 -94.97 -89.77 74.24
CA ALA A 290 -95.11 -91.23 74.38
C ALA A 290 -95.41 -91.71 75.81
N SER A 291 -95.16 -90.89 76.84
CA SER A 291 -95.50 -91.23 78.23
C SER A 291 -96.95 -90.88 78.61
N LEU A 292 -97.56 -89.88 77.97
CA LEU A 292 -98.93 -89.42 78.25
C LEU A 292 -100.01 -90.29 77.58
N GLU A 293 -99.71 -90.87 76.41
CA GLU A 293 -100.65 -91.79 75.73
C GLU A 293 -100.88 -93.09 76.52
N LYS A 294 -100.01 -93.42 77.49
CA LYS A 294 -100.16 -94.58 78.38
C LYS A 294 -101.00 -94.31 79.65
N THR A 295 -101.33 -93.06 79.98
CA THR A 295 -102.09 -92.72 81.21
C THR A 295 -103.57 -92.43 80.98
N CYS A 296 -104.04 -92.44 79.73
CA CYS A 296 -105.43 -92.10 79.38
C CYS A 296 -106.39 -93.31 79.33
N GLU A 297 -105.89 -94.55 79.37
CA GLU A 297 -106.72 -95.76 79.19
C GLU A 297 -107.29 -96.28 80.52
N ASP A 298 -106.55 -96.16 81.63
CA ASP A 298 -106.90 -96.75 82.94
C ASP A 298 -107.97 -95.97 83.74
N LEU A 299 -108.39 -94.79 83.29
CA LEU A 299 -109.38 -93.92 83.97
C LEU A 299 -110.74 -93.85 83.25
N LYS A 300 -111.19 -94.99 82.68
CA LYS A 300 -112.43 -95.07 81.88
C LYS A 300 -113.51 -96.02 82.42
N ASN A 301 -113.30 -96.61 83.60
CA ASN A 301 -114.26 -97.48 84.29
C ASN A 301 -114.68 -96.89 85.65
N SER A 302 -115.97 -97.03 86.01
CA SER A 302 -116.57 -96.57 87.28
C SER A 302 -116.43 -95.05 87.55
N LEU A 303 -117.12 -94.15 86.84
CA LEU A 303 -118.58 -93.93 86.80
C LEU A 303 -119.22 -93.56 88.16
N THR A 304 -119.48 -92.26 88.36
CA THR A 304 -120.67 -91.64 89.01
C THR A 304 -120.48 -90.11 88.99
N GLY A 305 -121.51 -89.26 89.00
CA GLY A 305 -122.94 -89.55 88.95
C GLY A 305 -123.73 -88.82 90.04
N SER A 306 -124.26 -87.64 89.70
CA SER A 306 -125.20 -86.82 90.48
C SER A 306 -124.68 -86.10 91.75
N THR A 307 -124.99 -84.78 91.81
CA THR A 307 -125.87 -84.13 92.82
C THR A 307 -126.21 -84.95 94.07
N GLU A 308 -126.29 -84.44 95.30
CA GLU A 308 -126.42 -83.08 95.87
C GLU A 308 -126.41 -83.24 97.41
N CYS A 309 -126.47 -82.16 98.20
CA CYS A 309 -127.38 -82.03 99.38
C CYS A 309 -127.08 -80.75 100.19
N ASN A 310 -127.97 -79.74 100.09
CA ASN A 310 -128.07 -78.71 101.14
C ASN A 310 -128.77 -79.34 102.36
N SER A 311 -128.37 -78.99 103.59
CA SER A 311 -128.97 -79.59 104.79
C SER A 311 -129.33 -78.61 105.91
N VAL A 312 -130.39 -78.98 106.63
CA VAL A 312 -130.87 -78.43 107.92
C VAL A 312 -131.37 -76.97 107.89
N LEU A 313 -132.49 -76.81 107.18
CA LEU A 313 -133.80 -76.50 107.78
C LEU A 313 -133.83 -75.82 109.16
N ASP A 314 -134.74 -74.84 109.24
CA ASP A 314 -135.49 -74.41 110.44
C ASP A 314 -134.69 -73.73 111.59
N LYS A 315 -135.14 -72.60 112.16
CA LYS A 315 -136.51 -72.06 112.09
C LYS A 315 -136.61 -70.74 111.33
N LYS A 316 -137.42 -70.62 110.27
CA LYS A 316 -138.84 -71.04 110.04
C LYS A 316 -139.81 -70.09 110.72
N ILE A 317 -140.59 -69.41 109.87
CA ILE A 317 -141.96 -68.95 110.11
C ILE A 317 -142.10 -67.98 111.31
N GLN A 318 -142.39 -66.71 111.09
CA GLN A 318 -143.56 -66.31 110.30
C GLN A 318 -143.24 -66.07 108.81
N ASP A 319 -143.92 -66.72 107.87
CA ASP A 319 -145.37 -66.83 107.61
C ASP A 319 -146.05 -65.49 107.35
N LEU A 320 -146.84 -65.51 106.28
CA LEU A 320 -148.05 -64.73 106.04
C LEU A 320 -147.87 -63.19 106.01
N ASN A 321 -147.97 -62.58 104.83
CA ASN A 321 -149.24 -62.37 104.12
C ASN A 321 -150.26 -61.54 104.91
N ALA A 322 -149.83 -60.43 105.51
CA ALA A 322 -150.63 -59.23 105.78
C ALA A 322 -149.65 -58.05 105.97
N ALA A 323 -149.76 -56.90 105.32
CA ALA A 323 -150.70 -56.39 104.31
C ALA A 323 -149.89 -56.01 103.02
N LEU A 324 -150.45 -55.73 101.84
CA LEU A 324 -151.59 -54.86 101.53
C LEU A 324 -151.45 -53.44 102.13
N ASP A 325 -150.21 -52.99 102.28
CA ASP A 325 -149.81 -51.61 102.66
C ASP A 325 -148.30 -51.44 102.32
N ARG A 326 -147.85 -51.07 101.11
CA ARG A 326 -148.50 -50.68 99.84
C ARG A 326 -147.58 -51.18 98.71
N GLU A 327 -148.01 -52.07 97.84
CA GLU A 327 -148.64 -51.68 96.57
C GLU A 327 -150.06 -51.08 96.72
N LYS A 328 -150.40 -50.12 95.86
CA LYS A 328 -151.60 -49.27 95.87
C LYS A 328 -151.68 -48.34 97.11
N GLU A 329 -152.05 -47.08 97.01
CA GLU A 329 -152.49 -46.27 95.86
C GLU A 329 -151.40 -45.25 95.49
N GLU A 330 -151.08 -44.92 94.25
CA GLU A 330 -151.49 -45.38 92.91
C GLU A 330 -150.36 -44.96 91.92
N ARG A 331 -150.11 -45.60 90.78
CA ARG A 331 -150.44 -46.94 90.27
C ARG A 331 -149.57 -47.17 88.99
N GLN A 332 -149.43 -48.43 88.56
CA GLN A 332 -149.68 -48.81 87.15
C GLN A 332 -148.73 -48.36 86.01
N LYS A 333 -147.91 -49.34 85.54
CA LYS A 333 -147.68 -49.68 84.10
C LYS A 333 -146.85 -48.71 83.23
N GLU A 334 -146.45 -49.05 81.99
CA GLU A 334 -146.11 -50.34 81.32
C GLU A 334 -144.96 -50.07 80.34
N THR A 335 -143.96 -50.94 80.25
CA THR A 335 -143.74 -51.96 79.20
C THR A 335 -143.86 -51.53 77.72
N GLU A 336 -143.01 -52.17 76.93
CA GLU A 336 -143.35 -52.72 75.61
C GLU A 336 -143.38 -51.84 74.33
N HIS A 337 -142.46 -52.25 73.44
CA HIS A 337 -142.73 -52.71 72.07
C HIS A 337 -142.77 -51.74 70.87
N LEU A 338 -141.94 -52.15 69.89
CA LEU A 338 -142.09 -52.06 68.44
C LEU A 338 -141.70 -50.78 67.67
N GLN A 339 -140.44 -50.81 67.23
CA GLN A 339 -140.13 -51.18 65.83
C GLN A 339 -140.68 -50.24 64.72
N LYS A 340 -139.85 -49.24 64.39
CA LYS A 340 -139.74 -48.54 63.09
C LYS A 340 -141.03 -48.02 62.48
N ASP A 341 -141.12 -46.69 62.46
CA ASP A 341 -142.03 -45.87 61.65
C ASP A 341 -143.51 -46.16 61.97
N LYS A 342 -144.23 -45.27 62.66
CA LYS A 342 -144.41 -43.88 62.22
C LYS A 342 -145.35 -43.13 63.19
N GLN A 343 -145.09 -41.83 63.41
CA GLN A 343 -146.02 -40.85 64.03
C GLN A 343 -146.57 -41.17 65.45
N LEU A 344 -145.74 -40.94 66.48
CA LEU A 344 -146.10 -40.28 67.77
C LEU A 344 -144.78 -39.74 68.37
N LEU A 345 -144.63 -38.52 68.87
CA LEU A 345 -145.43 -37.28 68.78
C LEU A 345 -146.72 -37.08 69.60
N GLU A 346 -147.08 -38.01 70.48
CA GLU A 346 -147.93 -37.79 71.66
C GLU A 346 -147.31 -38.61 72.83
N ASP A 347 -147.08 -38.09 74.04
CA ASP A 347 -147.14 -36.69 74.42
C ASP A 347 -146.03 -36.26 75.39
N GLU A 348 -145.42 -35.12 75.07
CA GLU A 348 -144.73 -34.29 76.03
C GLU A 348 -145.78 -33.70 76.99
N LYS A 349 -145.65 -33.95 78.29
CA LYS A 349 -146.47 -33.36 79.37
C LYS A 349 -148.00 -33.45 79.18
N THR A 350 -148.57 -34.51 79.75
CA THR A 350 -149.33 -34.24 80.99
C THR A 350 -148.90 -35.14 82.13
N LYS A 351 -148.47 -34.62 83.28
CA LYS A 351 -148.08 -33.22 83.64
C LYS A 351 -147.29 -33.36 84.98
N LEU A 352 -146.86 -32.32 85.71
CA LEU A 352 -147.65 -31.50 86.63
C LEU A 352 -148.89 -32.23 87.25
N GLU A 353 -149.34 -31.99 88.46
CA GLU A 353 -148.86 -31.11 89.51
C GLU A 353 -148.54 -31.96 90.77
N SER A 354 -147.27 -31.99 91.17
CA SER A 354 -146.88 -31.85 92.58
C SER A 354 -145.40 -31.43 92.60
N ASP A 355 -145.09 -30.15 92.46
CA ASP A 355 -145.23 -29.12 93.49
C ASP A 355 -144.24 -29.36 94.66
N ILE A 356 -143.42 -28.39 95.10
CA ILE A 356 -143.39 -26.95 94.79
C ILE A 356 -141.96 -26.55 94.39
N ALA A 357 -141.87 -25.36 93.79
CA ALA A 357 -140.84 -24.35 94.05
C ALA A 357 -140.45 -24.24 95.57
N ALA A 358 -139.56 -23.35 96.03
CA ALA A 358 -139.07 -22.10 95.50
C ALA A 358 -137.63 -21.84 96.04
N HIS A 359 -136.86 -20.87 95.57
CA HIS A 359 -137.17 -19.72 94.70
C HIS A 359 -136.30 -19.74 93.43
N GLN A 360 -136.80 -19.42 92.24
CA GLN A 360 -137.42 -18.16 91.78
C GLN A 360 -136.49 -16.94 91.79
N LYS A 361 -136.54 -16.21 90.66
CA LYS A 361 -136.42 -14.75 90.49
C LYS A 361 -135.20 -14.04 91.09
N GLN A 362 -134.31 -13.51 90.24
CA GLN A 362 -134.50 -12.25 89.48
C GLN A 362 -134.53 -10.98 90.35
N ILE A 363 -133.63 -10.03 90.02
CA ILE A 363 -133.92 -8.62 89.69
C ILE A 363 -134.74 -7.83 90.75
N LYS A 364 -134.24 -6.72 91.33
CA LYS A 364 -134.11 -5.46 90.56
C LYS A 364 -133.23 -4.37 91.21
N GLN A 365 -132.44 -3.70 90.37
CA GLN A 365 -132.04 -2.27 90.37
C GLN A 365 -131.96 -1.51 91.71
N THR A 366 -130.75 -1.07 92.07
CA THR A 366 -130.26 0.31 91.84
C THR A 366 -128.73 0.32 92.03
N ARG A 367 -127.93 1.23 91.47
CA ARG A 367 -128.24 2.53 90.83
C ARG A 367 -127.25 2.80 89.67
N LEU A 368 -127.70 3.50 88.63
CA LEU A 368 -126.86 4.13 87.61
C LEU A 368 -126.80 5.62 87.96
N GLU A 369 -125.63 6.21 88.19
CA GLU A 369 -125.52 7.67 88.33
C GLU A 369 -124.08 8.23 88.07
N GLU A 370 -123.01 7.48 88.35
CA GLU A 370 -121.64 8.04 88.40
C GLU A 370 -120.81 7.97 87.08
N GLU A 371 -121.11 7.08 86.14
CA GLU A 371 -120.28 6.82 84.94
C GLU A 371 -120.27 7.96 83.88
N LYS A 372 -120.98 9.08 84.11
CA LYS A 372 -121.09 10.18 83.13
C LYS A 372 -120.01 11.27 83.20
N SER A 373 -119.22 11.33 84.27
CA SER A 373 -118.21 12.39 84.44
C SER A 373 -116.87 12.10 83.73
N GLN A 374 -116.50 10.83 83.53
CA GLN A 374 -115.16 10.44 83.11
C GLN A 374 -114.94 10.40 81.58
N LEU A 375 -115.97 10.66 80.77
CA LEU A 375 -115.91 10.45 79.31
C LEU A 375 -115.46 11.68 78.49
N GLU A 376 -115.56 12.90 79.05
CA GLU A 376 -115.12 14.13 78.36
C GLU A 376 -113.60 14.27 78.33
N GLU A 377 -112.93 14.03 79.47
CA GLU A 377 -111.49 14.29 79.63
C GLU A 377 -110.63 13.43 78.68
N ALA A 378 -111.06 12.19 78.41
CA ALA A 378 -110.40 11.26 77.51
C ALA A 378 -110.34 11.72 76.03
N LYS A 379 -111.26 12.58 75.56
CA LYS A 379 -111.23 13.10 74.18
C LYS A 379 -110.06 14.07 73.96
N SER A 380 -109.82 14.95 74.92
CA SER A 380 -108.81 16.02 74.81
C SER A 380 -107.38 15.48 74.61
N GLN A 381 -107.07 14.32 75.20
CA GLN A 381 -105.75 13.71 75.13
C GLN A 381 -105.49 13.01 73.78
N LEU A 382 -106.55 12.58 73.08
CA LEU A 382 -106.43 11.82 71.82
C LEU A 382 -105.99 12.72 70.65
N GLU A 383 -106.53 13.93 70.56
CA GLU A 383 -106.19 14.89 69.50
C GLU A 383 -104.73 15.37 69.59
N ALA A 384 -104.22 15.57 70.81
CA ALA A 384 -102.82 15.91 71.05
C ALA A 384 -101.86 14.83 70.51
N SER A 385 -102.14 13.56 70.80
CA SER A 385 -101.38 12.40 70.30
C SER A 385 -101.37 12.31 68.77
N HIS A 386 -102.50 12.59 68.12
CA HIS A 386 -102.60 12.56 66.66
C HIS A 386 -101.70 13.62 65.99
N SER A 387 -101.54 14.79 66.63
CA SER A 387 -100.65 15.88 66.17
C SER A 387 -99.15 15.59 66.30
N GLN A 388 -98.76 14.73 67.25
CA GLN A 388 -97.38 14.25 67.37
C GLN A 388 -97.09 13.16 66.32
N THR A 389 -98.05 12.25 66.12
CA THR A 389 -97.94 11.13 65.17
C THR A 389 -97.74 11.60 63.71
N THR A 390 -98.34 12.73 63.33
CA THR A 390 -98.15 13.33 61.99
C THR A 390 -96.75 13.93 61.81
N LYS A 391 -96.20 14.60 62.83
CA LYS A 391 -94.83 15.16 62.80
C LYS A 391 -93.75 14.06 62.77
N ALA A 392 -93.99 12.93 63.45
CA ALA A 392 -93.09 11.77 63.36
C ALA A 392 -93.03 11.19 61.94
N LYS A 393 -94.16 11.14 61.22
CA LYS A 393 -94.22 10.66 59.83
C LYS A 393 -93.50 11.56 58.83
N SER A 394 -93.55 12.88 58.98
CA SER A 394 -92.80 13.80 58.10
C SER A 394 -91.29 13.62 58.29
N LEU A 395 -90.81 13.55 59.53
CA LEU A 395 -89.38 13.36 59.82
C LEU A 395 -88.84 12.04 59.25
N LEU A 396 -89.60 10.95 59.39
CA LEU A 396 -89.21 9.63 58.88
C LEU A 396 -89.12 9.61 57.34
N ASN A 397 -90.04 10.32 56.67
CA ASN A 397 -90.04 10.39 55.20
C ASN A 397 -88.87 11.24 54.68
N GLU A 398 -88.50 12.30 55.41
CA GLU A 398 -87.34 13.14 55.12
C GLU A 398 -86.02 12.37 55.31
N GLN A 399 -85.89 11.60 56.40
CA GLN A 399 -84.78 10.65 56.61
C GLN A 399 -84.67 9.61 55.49
N LYS A 400 -85.81 9.08 55.00
CA LYS A 400 -85.83 8.15 53.86
C LYS A 400 -85.25 8.78 52.59
N THR A 401 -85.63 10.02 52.27
CA THR A 401 -85.06 10.74 51.10
C THR A 401 -83.57 11.05 51.25
N GLN A 402 -83.09 11.30 52.47
CA GLN A 402 -81.66 11.49 52.75
C GLN A 402 -80.87 10.20 52.51
N LEU A 403 -81.36 9.06 53.02
CA LEU A 403 -80.75 7.75 52.77
C LEU A 403 -80.76 7.35 51.29
N GLU A 404 -81.84 7.66 50.56
CA GLU A 404 -81.90 7.44 49.11
C GLU A 404 -80.85 8.27 48.36
N HIS A 405 -80.64 9.54 48.75
CA HIS A 405 -79.54 10.35 48.21
C HIS A 405 -78.15 9.79 48.58
N GLU A 406 -77.91 9.39 49.82
CA GLU A 406 -76.63 8.79 50.21
C GLU A 406 -76.33 7.50 49.44
N ASN A 407 -77.34 6.64 49.21
CA ASN A 407 -77.18 5.42 48.44
C ASN A 407 -76.81 5.73 46.98
N THR A 408 -77.50 6.69 46.32
CA THR A 408 -77.12 7.11 44.96
C THR A 408 -75.72 7.73 44.86
N ARG A 409 -75.23 8.37 45.94
CA ARG A 409 -73.85 8.86 46.01
C ARG A 409 -72.85 7.71 46.12
N LEU A 410 -73.16 6.68 46.92
CA LEU A 410 -72.34 5.47 47.03
C LEU A 410 -72.30 4.67 45.72
N ASP A 411 -73.41 4.58 44.99
CA ASP A 411 -73.45 3.95 43.66
C ASP A 411 -72.57 4.69 42.64
N GLN A 412 -72.58 6.04 42.66
CA GLN A 412 -71.69 6.87 41.84
C GLN A 412 -70.21 6.71 42.21
N GLN A 413 -69.87 6.72 43.50
CA GLN A 413 -68.49 6.49 43.97
C GLN A 413 -68.01 5.07 43.63
N THR A 414 -68.87 4.06 43.75
CA THR A 414 -68.57 2.67 43.34
C THR A 414 -68.31 2.60 41.83
N SER A 415 -69.11 3.29 41.02
CA SER A 415 -68.92 3.36 39.57
C SER A 415 -67.61 4.04 39.18
N GLN A 416 -67.23 5.13 39.87
CA GLN A 416 -65.96 5.83 39.68
C GLN A 416 -64.76 4.93 40.04
N LEU A 417 -64.77 4.29 41.21
CA LEU A 417 -63.73 3.34 41.63
C LEU A 417 -63.58 2.15 40.66
N GLN A 418 -64.70 1.70 40.07
CA GLN A 418 -64.67 0.62 39.08
C GLN A 418 -64.10 1.09 37.72
N GLN A 419 -64.31 2.35 37.35
CA GLN A 419 -63.66 2.98 36.19
C GLN A 419 -62.15 3.19 36.45
N GLU A 420 -61.76 3.73 37.59
CA GLU A 420 -60.36 3.89 38.01
C GLU A 420 -59.62 2.54 38.04
N LYS A 421 -60.27 1.48 38.54
CA LYS A 421 -59.73 0.12 38.48
C LYS A 421 -59.53 -0.35 37.04
N SER A 422 -60.48 -0.09 36.13
CA SER A 422 -60.32 -0.48 34.72
C SER A 422 -59.18 0.27 34.02
N GLN A 423 -58.95 1.54 34.38
CA GLN A 423 -57.79 2.30 33.91
C GLN A 423 -56.48 1.71 34.48
N LEU A 424 -56.41 1.41 35.78
CA LEU A 424 -55.23 0.80 36.41
C LEU A 424 -54.88 -0.59 35.86
N GLU A 425 -55.87 -1.40 35.45
CA GLU A 425 -55.60 -2.66 34.72
C GLU A 425 -55.03 -2.37 33.31
N HIS A 426 -55.53 -1.34 32.61
CA HIS A 426 -55.05 -0.94 31.29
C HIS A 426 -53.62 -0.37 31.33
N ASP A 427 -53.35 0.62 32.19
CA ASP A 427 -52.02 1.22 32.39
C ASP A 427 -50.97 0.14 32.73
N LYS A 428 -51.37 -0.87 33.51
CA LYS A 428 -50.57 -2.04 33.87
C LYS A 428 -50.30 -2.99 32.69
N THR A 429 -51.24 -3.13 31.74
CA THR A 429 -50.98 -3.86 30.48
C THR A 429 -50.02 -3.09 29.57
N GLU A 430 -50.19 -1.78 29.38
CA GLU A 430 -49.26 -0.97 28.59
C GLU A 430 -47.84 -0.99 29.18
N LEU A 431 -47.71 -0.86 30.50
CA LEU A 431 -46.43 -0.96 31.21
C LEU A 431 -45.79 -2.35 31.05
N HIS A 432 -46.59 -3.41 30.96
CA HIS A 432 -46.09 -4.75 30.71
C HIS A 432 -45.57 -4.92 29.27
N GLU A 433 -46.33 -4.45 28.27
CA GLU A 433 -45.91 -4.47 26.86
C GLU A 433 -44.66 -3.63 26.63
N ALA A 434 -44.61 -2.41 27.18
CA ALA A 434 -43.43 -1.55 27.12
C ALA A 434 -42.19 -2.21 27.76
N LYS A 435 -42.36 -2.95 28.86
CA LYS A 435 -41.27 -3.72 29.48
C LYS A 435 -40.81 -4.89 28.60
N CYS A 436 -41.75 -5.61 27.96
CA CYS A 436 -41.41 -6.68 27.03
C CYS A 436 -40.66 -6.16 25.81
N GLN A 437 -41.10 -5.05 25.21
CA GLN A 437 -40.40 -4.36 24.12
C GLN A 437 -38.99 -3.91 24.55
N LEU A 438 -38.85 -3.38 25.77
CA LEU A 438 -37.54 -2.94 26.28
C LEU A 438 -36.55 -4.11 26.40
N GLU A 439 -36.95 -5.24 26.99
CA GLU A 439 -36.09 -6.44 27.05
C GLU A 439 -35.79 -6.99 25.64
N GLU A 440 -36.74 -6.93 24.70
CA GLU A 440 -36.52 -7.37 23.31
C GLU A 440 -35.58 -6.44 22.52
N THR A 441 -35.56 -5.12 22.81
CA THR A 441 -34.53 -4.21 22.27
C THR A 441 -33.17 -4.43 22.91
N LYS A 442 -33.14 -4.80 24.20
CA LYS A 442 -31.91 -5.10 24.94
C LYS A 442 -31.22 -6.37 24.42
N THR A 443 -31.96 -7.45 24.17
CA THR A 443 -31.38 -8.67 23.58
C THR A 443 -30.80 -8.41 22.19
N LYS A 444 -31.51 -7.65 21.33
CA LYS A 444 -31.01 -7.24 20.01
C LYS A 444 -29.73 -6.39 20.11
N LEU A 445 -29.64 -5.49 21.09
CA LEU A 445 -28.43 -4.72 21.38
C LEU A 445 -27.28 -5.61 21.89
N GLU A 446 -27.56 -6.61 22.73
CA GLU A 446 -26.56 -7.58 23.20
C GLU A 446 -26.04 -8.47 22.06
N GLU A 447 -26.91 -8.88 21.14
CA GLU A 447 -26.56 -9.59 19.89
C GLU A 447 -25.73 -8.73 18.93
N ASP A 448 -26.12 -7.47 18.71
CA ASP A 448 -25.37 -6.49 17.91
C ASP A 448 -23.97 -6.24 18.47
N VAL A 449 -23.85 -6.06 19.80
CA VAL A 449 -22.55 -5.92 20.49
C VAL A 449 -21.73 -7.21 20.37
N ALA A 450 -22.36 -8.39 20.44
CA ALA A 450 -21.66 -9.66 20.23
C ALA A 450 -21.18 -9.85 18.78
N ARG A 451 -21.94 -9.38 17.78
CA ARG A 451 -21.54 -9.36 16.37
C ARG A 451 -20.38 -8.40 16.13
N LEU A 452 -20.51 -7.14 16.56
CA LEU A 452 -19.46 -6.12 16.43
C LEU A 452 -18.15 -6.52 17.12
N ARG A 453 -18.20 -7.26 18.24
CA ARG A 453 -17.01 -7.85 18.88
C ARG A 453 -16.32 -8.89 18.00
N LYS A 454 -17.08 -9.79 17.35
CA LYS A 454 -16.53 -10.80 16.42
C LYS A 454 -15.96 -10.17 15.15
N GLU A 455 -16.63 -9.16 14.62
CA GLU A 455 -16.16 -8.38 13.47
C GLU A 455 -14.85 -7.65 13.83
N LYS A 456 -14.78 -7.02 15.01
CA LYS A 456 -13.56 -6.40 15.52
C LYS A 456 -12.40 -7.39 15.63
N THR A 457 -12.58 -8.55 16.28
CA THR A 457 -11.49 -9.53 16.41
C THR A 457 -11.05 -10.07 15.04
N ALA A 458 -11.99 -10.33 14.12
CA ALA A 458 -11.66 -10.77 12.77
C ALA A 458 -10.94 -9.71 11.93
N VAL A 459 -11.12 -8.42 12.23
CA VAL A 459 -10.35 -7.31 11.62
C VAL A 459 -8.97 -7.18 12.27
N GLU A 460 -8.85 -7.37 13.59
CA GLU A 460 -7.58 -7.37 14.30
C GLU A 460 -6.67 -8.54 13.83
N GLU A 461 -7.21 -9.76 13.72
CA GLU A 461 -6.52 -10.93 13.15
C GLU A 461 -6.07 -10.72 11.70
N ARG A 462 -6.89 -10.05 10.87
CA ARG A 462 -6.50 -9.66 9.50
C ARG A 462 -5.34 -8.67 9.51
N TYR A 463 -5.41 -7.64 10.36
CA TYR A 463 -4.33 -6.65 10.49
C TYR A 463 -3.02 -7.28 10.96
N GLU A 464 -3.06 -8.22 11.92
CA GLU A 464 -1.87 -8.95 12.35
C GLU A 464 -1.30 -9.85 11.25
N THR A 465 -2.14 -10.57 10.50
CA THR A 465 -1.68 -11.43 9.41
C THR A 465 -1.11 -10.62 8.23
N GLU A 466 -1.73 -9.50 7.87
CA GLU A 466 -1.20 -8.55 6.88
C GLU A 466 0.13 -7.93 7.34
N MET A 467 0.22 -7.50 8.61
CA MET A 467 1.47 -6.95 9.16
C MET A 467 2.60 -7.99 9.24
N ARG A 468 2.28 -9.26 9.49
CA ARG A 468 3.25 -10.36 9.44
C ARG A 468 3.74 -10.60 8.01
N VAL A 469 2.85 -10.63 7.02
CA VAL A 469 3.21 -10.78 5.59
C VAL A 469 4.05 -9.60 5.11
N LEU A 470 3.69 -8.36 5.48
CA LEU A 470 4.48 -7.17 5.17
C LEU A 470 5.86 -7.21 5.83
N SER A 471 5.96 -7.67 7.08
CA SER A 471 7.25 -7.83 7.78
C SER A 471 8.15 -8.86 7.09
N GLU A 472 7.57 -9.99 6.66
CA GLU A 472 8.31 -11.04 5.96
C GLU A 472 8.77 -10.59 4.57
N ASN A 473 7.89 -9.93 3.80
CA ASN A 473 8.25 -9.32 2.51
C ASN A 473 9.36 -8.28 2.67
N MET A 474 9.34 -7.47 3.73
CA MET A 474 10.42 -6.52 4.03
C MET A 474 11.74 -7.20 4.43
N ASN A 475 11.71 -8.40 5.01
CA ASN A 475 12.90 -9.19 5.29
C ASN A 475 13.48 -9.83 4.01
N ILE A 476 12.61 -10.37 3.14
CA ILE A 476 13.00 -10.89 1.82
C ILE A 476 13.65 -9.78 0.97
N LEU A 477 13.01 -8.61 0.86
CA LEU A 477 13.57 -7.48 0.11
C LEU A 477 14.93 -6.99 0.67
N ARG A 478 15.16 -7.08 1.98
CA ARG A 478 16.48 -6.80 2.57
C ARG A 478 17.53 -7.85 2.18
N ALA A 479 17.14 -9.13 2.16
CA ALA A 479 18.01 -10.22 1.74
C ALA A 479 18.37 -10.11 0.25
N ASP A 480 17.40 -9.80 -0.61
CA ASP A 480 17.60 -9.58 -2.05
C ASP A 480 18.55 -8.40 -2.31
N VAL A 481 18.39 -7.28 -1.58
CA VAL A 481 19.30 -6.13 -1.66
C VAL A 481 20.72 -6.50 -1.20
N ALA A 482 20.88 -7.27 -0.12
CA ALA A 482 22.19 -7.71 0.37
C ALA A 482 22.86 -8.71 -0.61
N ALA A 483 22.08 -9.60 -1.22
CA ALA A 483 22.56 -10.49 -2.29
C ALA A 483 22.97 -9.69 -3.54
N GLY A 484 22.19 -8.69 -3.93
CA GLY A 484 22.51 -7.76 -5.01
C GLY A 484 23.82 -6.98 -4.76
N GLN A 485 24.02 -6.47 -3.55
CA GLN A 485 25.28 -5.82 -3.14
C GLN A 485 26.47 -6.79 -3.17
N SER A 486 26.27 -8.05 -2.78
CA SER A 486 27.31 -9.08 -2.84
C SER A 486 27.69 -9.43 -4.28
N LEU A 487 26.70 -9.53 -5.18
CA LEU A 487 26.93 -9.74 -6.62
C LEU A 487 27.60 -8.53 -7.28
N GLN A 488 27.24 -7.30 -6.87
CA GLN A 488 27.89 -6.07 -7.33
C GLN A 488 29.38 -6.08 -6.97
N ALA A 489 29.73 -6.38 -5.72
CA ALA A 489 31.13 -6.46 -5.29
C ALA A 489 31.94 -7.53 -6.06
N ILE A 490 31.34 -8.70 -6.33
CA ILE A 490 31.96 -9.75 -7.16
C ILE A 490 32.14 -9.29 -8.61
N ASN A 491 31.16 -8.59 -9.18
CA ASN A 491 31.25 -8.02 -10.52
C ASN A 491 32.37 -6.97 -10.62
N ASP A 492 32.47 -6.08 -9.64
CA ASP A 492 33.46 -5.00 -9.64
C ASP A 492 34.89 -5.54 -9.48
N GLU A 493 35.08 -6.59 -8.66
CA GLU A 493 36.32 -7.37 -8.58
C GLU A 493 36.68 -8.04 -9.91
N LEU A 494 35.72 -8.72 -10.56
CA LEU A 494 35.94 -9.36 -11.87
C LEU A 494 36.26 -8.33 -12.98
N VAL A 495 35.67 -7.14 -12.93
CA VAL A 495 36.01 -6.02 -13.82
C VAL A 495 37.43 -5.52 -13.55
N GLY A 496 37.84 -5.42 -12.28
CA GLY A 496 39.22 -5.10 -11.89
C GLY A 496 40.24 -6.12 -12.45
N GLN A 497 40.01 -7.41 -12.19
CA GLN A 497 40.85 -8.50 -12.70
C GLN A 497 40.90 -8.52 -14.24
N LYS A 498 39.78 -8.25 -14.93
CA LYS A 498 39.74 -8.11 -16.39
C LYS A 498 40.65 -6.97 -16.87
N LEU A 499 40.53 -5.78 -16.28
CA LEU A 499 41.33 -4.61 -16.65
C LEU A 499 42.82 -4.84 -16.40
N GLU A 500 43.20 -5.52 -15.32
CA GLU A 500 44.58 -5.94 -15.10
C GLU A 500 45.09 -6.88 -16.19
N LEU A 501 44.29 -7.87 -16.60
CA LEU A 501 44.67 -8.82 -17.65
C LEU A 501 44.75 -8.14 -19.03
N GLU A 502 43.86 -7.21 -19.34
CA GLU A 502 43.91 -6.40 -20.56
C GLU A 502 45.17 -5.51 -20.59
N ALA A 503 45.53 -4.88 -19.47
CA ALA A 503 46.78 -4.10 -19.35
C ALA A 503 48.04 -4.98 -19.49
N LYS A 504 48.09 -6.13 -18.81
CA LYS A 504 49.19 -7.11 -18.91
C LYS A 504 49.34 -7.63 -20.34
N LEU A 505 48.22 -7.87 -21.04
CA LEU A 505 48.19 -8.32 -22.43
C LEU A 505 48.62 -7.21 -23.42
N SER A 506 48.26 -5.94 -23.19
CA SER A 506 48.80 -4.83 -23.99
C SER A 506 50.32 -4.75 -23.86
N ASN A 507 50.83 -4.69 -22.62
CA ASN A 507 52.28 -4.60 -22.38
C ASN A 507 53.06 -5.75 -23.02
N ASN A 508 52.58 -7.00 -22.90
CA ASN A 508 53.20 -8.15 -23.58
C ASN A 508 53.17 -8.04 -25.12
N ASN A 509 52.10 -7.48 -25.69
CA ASN A 509 52.03 -7.23 -27.13
C ASN A 509 52.97 -6.11 -27.58
N ASP A 510 53.15 -5.07 -26.76
CA ASP A 510 54.04 -3.94 -27.07
C ASP A 510 55.52 -4.31 -26.90
N GLU A 511 55.88 -5.08 -25.86
CA GLU A 511 57.18 -5.74 -25.74
C GLU A 511 57.48 -6.66 -26.93
N ARG A 512 56.48 -7.45 -27.37
CA ARG A 512 56.58 -8.30 -28.57
C ARG A 512 56.82 -7.48 -29.84
N LYS A 513 56.14 -6.35 -30.05
CA LYS A 513 56.40 -5.45 -31.19
C LYS A 513 57.83 -4.93 -31.15
N ALA A 514 58.26 -4.39 -30.00
CA ALA A 514 59.61 -3.86 -29.82
C ALA A 514 60.72 -4.92 -29.91
N LEU A 515 60.42 -6.21 -29.68
CA LEU A 515 61.32 -7.32 -29.99
C LEU A 515 61.36 -7.63 -31.50
N LEU A 516 60.22 -7.71 -32.16
CA LEU A 516 60.12 -7.98 -33.60
C LEU A 516 60.78 -6.87 -34.44
N GLU A 517 60.58 -5.61 -34.08
CA GLU A 517 61.22 -4.45 -34.73
C GLU A 517 62.75 -4.51 -34.62
N ARG A 518 63.28 -4.88 -33.44
CA ARG A 518 64.72 -5.10 -33.25
C ARG A 518 65.25 -6.29 -34.06
N CYS A 519 64.49 -7.39 -34.14
CA CYS A 519 64.85 -8.52 -35.00
C CYS A 519 64.93 -8.10 -36.47
N VAL A 520 63.90 -7.44 -37.01
CA VAL A 520 63.86 -6.98 -38.41
C VAL A 520 64.99 -6.00 -38.72
N ALA A 521 65.28 -5.06 -37.82
CA ALA A 521 66.42 -4.15 -37.96
C ALA A 521 67.75 -4.92 -38.02
N SER A 522 67.97 -5.89 -37.12
CA SER A 522 69.20 -6.71 -37.11
C SER A 522 69.33 -7.60 -38.36
N GLU A 523 68.22 -8.09 -38.92
CA GLU A 523 68.23 -8.83 -40.19
C GLU A 523 68.60 -7.93 -41.38
N GLU A 524 68.12 -6.68 -41.39
CA GLU A 524 68.47 -5.69 -42.41
C GLU A 524 69.94 -5.27 -42.31
N GLU A 525 70.47 -5.10 -41.09
CA GLU A 525 71.91 -4.88 -40.87
C GLU A 525 72.74 -6.09 -41.35
N CYS A 526 72.32 -7.31 -41.02
CA CYS A 526 72.96 -8.53 -41.53
C CYS A 526 72.92 -8.61 -43.06
N ARG A 527 71.84 -8.15 -43.70
CA ARG A 527 71.71 -8.08 -45.17
C ARG A 527 72.71 -7.09 -45.76
N LYS A 528 72.74 -5.85 -45.25
CA LYS A 528 73.69 -4.79 -45.64
C LYS A 528 75.15 -5.20 -45.45
N LEU A 529 75.45 -5.94 -44.38
CA LEU A 529 76.81 -6.46 -44.12
C LEU A 529 77.20 -7.58 -45.10
N ARG A 530 76.28 -8.47 -45.48
CA ARG A 530 76.51 -9.50 -46.50
C ARG A 530 76.74 -8.87 -47.89
N GLU A 531 75.95 -7.88 -48.25
CA GLU A 531 76.10 -7.10 -49.50
C GLU A 531 77.48 -6.43 -49.57
N LYS A 532 77.89 -5.72 -48.51
CA LYS A 532 79.23 -5.12 -48.39
C LYS A 532 80.36 -6.15 -48.44
N ALA A 533 80.18 -7.32 -47.82
CA ALA A 533 81.18 -8.39 -47.85
C ALA A 533 81.36 -8.97 -49.27
N LEU A 534 80.28 -9.09 -50.05
CA LEU A 534 80.33 -9.47 -51.46
C LEU A 534 80.99 -8.40 -52.33
N GLU A 535 80.67 -7.11 -52.09
CA GLU A 535 81.29 -5.98 -52.79
C GLU A 535 82.81 -5.91 -52.54
N VAL A 536 83.23 -6.04 -51.27
CA VAL A 536 84.65 -6.07 -50.88
C VAL A 536 85.36 -7.30 -51.44
N ARG A 537 84.70 -8.48 -51.47
CA ARG A 537 85.27 -9.65 -52.13
C ARG A 537 85.48 -9.40 -53.62
N ARG A 538 84.50 -8.86 -54.34
CA ARG A 538 84.66 -8.56 -55.77
C ARG A 538 85.82 -7.58 -56.01
N LYS A 539 85.95 -6.53 -55.20
CA LYS A 539 87.10 -5.59 -55.27
C LYS A 539 88.44 -6.29 -54.98
N LEU A 540 88.48 -7.23 -54.04
CA LEU A 540 89.67 -8.04 -53.78
C LEU A 540 90.00 -8.91 -55.00
N ASP A 541 89.02 -9.60 -55.58
CA ASP A 541 89.21 -10.46 -56.75
C ASP A 541 89.67 -9.62 -57.97
N ASP A 542 89.04 -8.47 -58.21
CA ASP A 542 89.41 -7.47 -59.24
C ASP A 542 90.88 -7.03 -59.07
N THR A 543 91.31 -6.69 -57.84
CA THR A 543 92.72 -6.28 -57.57
C THR A 543 93.73 -7.44 -57.61
N GLN A 544 93.32 -8.66 -57.26
CA GLN A 544 94.16 -9.85 -57.42
C GLN A 544 94.38 -10.19 -58.89
N GLY A 545 93.37 -10.01 -59.74
CA GLY A 545 93.50 -10.11 -61.20
C GLY A 545 94.56 -9.15 -61.74
N ALA A 546 94.44 -7.86 -61.44
CA ALA A 546 95.41 -6.84 -61.84
C ALA A 546 96.84 -7.14 -61.34
N LEU A 547 97.00 -7.63 -60.11
CA LEU A 547 98.30 -8.02 -59.56
C LEU A 547 98.92 -9.22 -60.32
N GLN A 548 98.11 -10.20 -60.73
CA GLN A 548 98.58 -11.33 -61.56
C GLN A 548 99.01 -10.86 -62.95
N GLU A 549 98.30 -9.91 -63.55
CA GLU A 549 98.65 -9.33 -64.86
C GLU A 549 99.97 -8.57 -64.79
N LEU A 550 100.13 -7.67 -63.82
CA LEU A 550 101.40 -6.98 -63.55
C LEU A 550 102.56 -7.97 -63.28
N GLY A 551 102.28 -9.10 -62.63
CA GLY A 551 103.25 -10.20 -62.45
C GLY A 551 103.70 -10.81 -63.78
N ARG A 552 102.76 -11.13 -64.68
CA ARG A 552 103.04 -11.66 -66.04
C ARG A 552 103.79 -10.64 -66.90
N GLU A 553 103.44 -9.36 -66.82
CA GLU A 553 104.14 -8.29 -67.53
C GLU A 553 105.57 -8.11 -67.01
N ASN A 554 105.76 -8.05 -65.70
CA ASN A 554 107.08 -7.95 -65.08
C ASN A 554 107.98 -9.14 -65.46
N GLN A 555 107.47 -10.37 -65.40
CA GLN A 555 108.20 -11.55 -65.89
C GLN A 555 108.56 -11.43 -67.39
N THR A 556 107.62 -10.95 -68.20
CA THR A 556 107.84 -10.71 -69.64
C THR A 556 108.92 -9.64 -69.89
N LEU A 557 108.93 -8.57 -69.10
CA LEU A 557 109.96 -7.51 -69.14
C LEU A 557 111.32 -8.03 -68.67
N GLN A 558 111.39 -8.82 -67.61
CA GLN A 558 112.63 -9.47 -67.15
C GLN A 558 113.20 -10.40 -68.24
N ILE A 559 112.36 -11.20 -68.90
CA ILE A 559 112.77 -12.05 -70.03
C ILE A 559 113.27 -11.18 -71.21
N LYS A 560 112.59 -10.09 -71.56
CA LYS A 560 113.04 -9.14 -72.61
C LYS A 560 114.38 -8.49 -72.25
N THR A 561 114.57 -8.09 -71.00
CA THR A 561 115.82 -7.48 -70.49
C THR A 561 116.96 -8.49 -70.50
N SER A 562 116.75 -9.70 -69.98
CA SER A 562 117.75 -10.78 -70.01
C SER A 562 118.14 -11.15 -71.45
N LYS A 563 117.17 -11.28 -72.36
CA LYS A 563 117.39 -11.46 -73.81
C LYS A 563 118.07 -10.27 -74.52
N THR A 564 118.20 -9.12 -73.85
CA THR A 564 118.87 -7.93 -74.39
C THR A 564 120.28 -7.79 -73.82
N VAL A 565 120.46 -7.99 -72.51
CA VAL A 565 121.77 -8.04 -71.84
C VAL A 565 122.60 -9.25 -72.31
N GLY A 566 121.96 -10.39 -72.59
CA GLY A 566 122.60 -11.58 -73.12
C GLY A 566 122.98 -11.52 -74.60
N ARG A 567 122.74 -10.39 -75.30
CA ARG A 567 123.13 -10.24 -76.71
C ARG A 567 124.64 -10.11 -76.83
N LYS A 568 125.19 -10.83 -77.80
CA LYS A 568 126.58 -10.74 -78.24
C LYS A 568 126.58 -10.61 -79.76
N TRP A 569 127.67 -10.10 -80.33
CA TRP A 569 127.94 -10.32 -81.75
C TRP A 569 128.04 -11.83 -82.01
N ALA A 570 127.34 -12.30 -83.03
CA ALA A 570 127.36 -13.71 -83.40
C ALA A 570 128.51 -13.95 -84.38
N ASP A 571 129.23 -15.07 -84.21
CA ASP A 571 130.30 -15.43 -85.14
C ASP A 571 129.75 -15.67 -86.55
N ASP A 572 130.39 -15.05 -87.53
CA ASP A 572 130.02 -15.09 -88.94
C ASP A 572 129.89 -16.53 -89.48
N SER A 573 130.69 -17.47 -88.96
CA SER A 573 130.66 -18.89 -89.33
C SER A 573 129.33 -19.59 -89.00
N VAL A 574 128.62 -19.12 -87.96
CA VAL A 574 127.36 -19.73 -87.48
C VAL A 574 126.14 -19.12 -88.20
N VAL A 575 126.25 -17.89 -88.68
CA VAL A 575 125.13 -17.15 -89.29
C VAL A 575 125.10 -17.33 -90.81
N THR A 576 124.31 -18.28 -91.32
CA THR A 576 124.15 -18.52 -92.77
C THR A 576 123.12 -17.60 -93.44
N ASN A 577 122.17 -17.05 -92.68
CA ASN A 577 121.02 -16.29 -93.19
C ASN A 577 120.80 -15.01 -92.38
N CYS A 578 120.25 -13.98 -93.01
CA CYS A 578 119.83 -12.76 -92.32
C CYS A 578 118.66 -13.06 -91.36
N HIS A 579 118.87 -12.90 -90.06
CA HIS A 579 117.87 -13.20 -89.01
C HIS A 579 116.56 -12.39 -89.13
N ALA A 580 116.52 -11.29 -89.88
CA ALA A 580 115.32 -10.46 -90.06
C ALA A 580 114.46 -10.86 -91.27
N CYS A 581 115.04 -11.42 -92.34
CA CYS A 581 114.35 -11.71 -93.60
C CYS A 581 114.66 -13.10 -94.19
N ALA A 582 115.35 -13.95 -93.44
CA ALA A 582 115.78 -15.32 -93.79
C ALA A 582 116.64 -15.47 -95.07
N LYS A 583 117.01 -14.38 -95.77
CA LYS A 583 117.81 -14.44 -97.00
C LYS A 583 119.22 -14.99 -96.71
N LEU A 584 119.67 -15.95 -97.52
CA LEU A 584 121.02 -16.52 -97.46
C LEU A 584 122.09 -15.46 -97.72
N PHE A 585 123.17 -15.50 -96.92
CA PHE A 585 124.37 -14.70 -97.18
C PHE A 585 125.24 -15.35 -98.28
N SER A 586 125.89 -14.52 -99.10
CA SER A 586 126.70 -14.92 -100.26
C SER A 586 127.74 -13.84 -100.59
N VAL A 587 128.55 -14.03 -101.64
CA VAL A 587 129.57 -13.06 -102.07
C VAL A 587 128.96 -11.67 -102.40
N THR A 588 127.72 -11.65 -102.92
CA THR A 588 126.97 -10.45 -103.29
C THR A 588 126.00 -9.95 -102.20
N VAL A 589 125.63 -10.82 -101.25
CA VAL A 589 124.78 -10.48 -100.09
C VAL A 589 125.60 -10.74 -98.83
N ARG A 590 126.39 -9.76 -98.42
CA ARG A 590 127.34 -9.90 -97.30
C ARG A 590 126.68 -9.65 -95.95
N LYS A 591 127.37 -10.07 -94.89
CA LYS A 591 127.07 -9.73 -93.50
C LYS A 591 127.56 -8.31 -93.22
N VAL A 592 126.88 -7.63 -92.28
CA VAL A 592 127.02 -6.21 -91.91
C VAL A 592 126.76 -6.10 -90.42
#